data_AF-A0A699T0A5-F1
#
_entry.id   AF-A0A699T0A5-F1
#
_cell.length_a   1.000
_cell.length_b   1.000
_cell.length_c   1.000
_cell.angle_alpha   90.00
_cell.angle_beta   90.00
_cell.angle_gamma   90.00
#
_symmetry.space_group_name_H-M   'P 1'
#
loop_
_entity.id
_entity.type
_entity.pdbx_description
1 polymer ?
#
loop_
_entity_poly.entity_id
_entity_poly.type
_entity_poly.pdbx_seq_one_letter_code
_entity_poly.pdbx_strand_id
1 'polypeptide(L)'
;VVDLDYTGQERGASCIDQLGINMSTMYKQMINNAPDYKSFFGGEYRAGQDPYDGKDPTVGSIERGPHTAMHIWVSDPRMPNREDMGNLYSAGYDPLFYAHHANVDRMWNIWKELGGRGHHDPTESDWLDASYVFYDENKQLVRVYNRNCCDTTLMGYEYETSRIPWSRARPVPRTKNPRDLTTSMQQIERVEKINFPVKLDQIVKVLVKRPTT
;
A
#
# COMPACT_ATOMS: atom_id res chain seq x y z
N VAL A 1 -3.05 12.96 -15.90
CA VAL A 1 -2.65 11.59 -15.48
C VAL A 1 -2.18 11.71 -14.04
N VAL A 2 -2.73 10.93 -13.12
CA VAL A 2 -2.33 10.96 -11.69
C VAL A 2 -0.91 10.41 -11.51
N ASP A 3 -0.26 10.68 -10.37
CA ASP A 3 0.98 10.00 -9.98
C ASP A 3 0.74 9.04 -8.81
N LEU A 4 0.80 7.73 -9.07
CA LEU A 4 0.59 6.68 -8.06
C LEU A 4 1.80 6.47 -7.13
N ASP A 5 2.87 7.23 -7.34
CA ASP A 5 4.08 7.26 -6.52
C ASP A 5 4.43 8.71 -6.16
N TYR A 6 3.40 9.54 -5.94
CA TYR A 6 3.55 10.96 -5.62
C TYR A 6 4.15 11.17 -4.23
N THR A 7 5.19 12.00 -4.15
CA THR A 7 5.92 12.30 -2.92
C THR A 7 5.81 13.77 -2.49
N GLY A 8 4.78 14.48 -2.96
CA GLY A 8 4.54 15.88 -2.64
C GLY A 8 5.18 16.89 -3.60
N GLN A 9 5.83 16.42 -4.67
CA GLN A 9 6.40 17.26 -5.72
C GLN A 9 6.12 16.65 -7.10
N GLU A 10 5.82 17.53 -8.07
CA GLU A 10 5.62 17.12 -9.45
C GLU A 10 6.88 16.50 -10.04
N ARG A 11 6.72 15.32 -10.64
CA ARG A 11 7.83 14.56 -11.24
C ARG A 11 8.37 15.19 -12.52
N GLY A 12 7.55 15.97 -13.23
CA GLY A 12 7.89 16.52 -14.55
C GLY A 12 7.98 15.47 -15.67
N ALA A 13 7.43 14.26 -15.45
CA ALA A 13 7.41 13.20 -16.46
C ALA A 13 6.42 13.53 -17.60
N SER A 14 6.69 13.02 -18.81
CA SER A 14 5.70 13.08 -19.88
C SER A 14 4.46 12.24 -19.52
N CYS A 15 3.31 12.51 -20.14
CA CYS A 15 2.11 11.71 -19.89
C CYS A 15 2.32 10.21 -20.17
N ILE A 16 3.09 9.87 -21.20
CA ILE A 16 3.38 8.48 -21.58
C ILE A 16 4.27 7.83 -20.53
N ASP A 17 5.30 8.53 -20.06
CA ASP A 17 6.18 8.03 -19.01
C ASP A 17 5.42 7.83 -17.69
N GLN A 18 4.54 8.77 -17.33
CA GLN A 18 3.73 8.66 -16.11
C GLN A 18 2.78 7.47 -16.16
N LEU A 19 2.20 7.15 -17.34
CA LEU A 19 1.42 5.92 -17.51
C LEU A 19 2.28 4.67 -17.27
N GLY A 20 3.49 4.62 -17.84
CA GLY A 20 4.43 3.51 -17.62
C GLY A 20 4.85 3.34 -16.16
N ILE A 21 5.07 4.47 -15.46
CA ILE A 21 5.37 4.52 -14.02
C ILE A 21 4.20 3.98 -13.22
N ASN A 22 2.99 4.49 -13.44
CA ASN A 22 1.79 4.05 -12.73
C ASN A 22 1.53 2.54 -12.91
N MET A 23 1.68 2.03 -14.13
CA MET A 23 1.52 0.59 -14.39
C MET A 23 2.57 -0.24 -13.63
N SER A 24 3.82 0.22 -13.62
CA SER A 24 4.90 -0.42 -12.87
C SER A 24 4.69 -0.33 -11.36
N THR A 25 4.12 0.77 -10.86
CA THR A 25 3.77 0.95 -9.45
C THR A 25 2.69 -0.03 -9.04
N MET A 26 1.61 -0.15 -9.82
CA MET A 26 0.55 -1.13 -9.54
C MET A 26 1.08 -2.57 -9.57
N TYR A 27 1.91 -2.94 -10.56
CA TYR A 27 2.56 -4.25 -10.59
C TYR A 27 3.38 -4.50 -9.31
N LYS A 28 4.21 -3.52 -8.91
CA LYS A 28 5.04 -3.65 -7.70
C LYS A 28 4.18 -3.86 -6.46
N GLN A 29 3.13 -3.06 -6.27
CA GLN A 29 2.35 -3.10 -5.04
C GLN A 29 1.41 -4.30 -4.99
N MET A 30 0.79 -4.68 -6.10
CA MET A 30 -0.16 -5.81 -6.14
C MET A 30 0.50 -7.19 -6.27
N ILE A 31 1.77 -7.27 -6.72
CA ILE A 31 2.44 -8.55 -7.00
C ILE A 31 3.77 -8.67 -6.23
N ASN A 32 4.72 -7.76 -6.44
CA ASN A 32 6.06 -7.93 -5.84
C ASN A 32 6.08 -7.68 -4.32
N ASN A 33 5.31 -6.71 -3.85
CA ASN A 33 5.26 -6.27 -2.45
C ASN A 33 4.06 -6.86 -1.70
N ALA A 34 3.23 -7.66 -2.36
CA ALA A 34 2.06 -8.31 -1.76
C ALA A 34 2.04 -9.83 -2.00
N PRO A 35 3.14 -10.56 -1.70
CA PRO A 35 3.18 -12.01 -1.91
C PRO A 35 2.28 -12.80 -0.94
N ASP A 36 1.88 -12.17 0.18
CA ASP A 36 1.06 -12.73 1.25
C ASP A 36 0.14 -11.66 1.85
N TYR A 37 -0.84 -12.12 2.64
CA TYR A 37 -1.82 -11.24 3.29
C TYR A 37 -1.18 -10.22 4.24
N LYS A 38 -0.08 -10.57 4.92
CA LYS A 38 0.61 -9.64 5.85
C LYS A 38 1.22 -8.46 5.09
N SER A 39 1.77 -8.72 3.92
CA SER A 39 2.35 -7.69 3.06
C SER A 39 1.28 -6.88 2.30
N PHE A 40 0.11 -7.48 2.05
CA PHE A 40 -1.02 -6.81 1.40
C PHE A 40 -1.83 -5.93 2.37
N PHE A 41 -2.41 -6.53 3.41
CA PHE A 41 -3.27 -5.84 4.40
C PHE A 41 -2.47 -5.04 5.42
N GLY A 42 -1.28 -5.52 5.77
CA GLY A 42 -0.48 -4.98 6.85
C GLY A 42 -0.33 -5.93 8.03
N GLY A 43 0.36 -5.44 9.06
CA GLY A 43 0.72 -6.19 10.26
C GLY A 43 -0.46 -6.37 11.21
N GLU A 44 -0.24 -7.21 12.22
CA GLU A 44 -1.24 -7.51 13.23
C GLU A 44 -1.42 -6.34 14.20
N TYR A 45 -2.67 -5.86 14.35
CA TYR A 45 -3.06 -4.86 15.33
C TYR A 45 -4.17 -5.40 16.24
N ARG A 46 -3.95 -5.33 17.55
CA ARG A 46 -4.77 -5.95 18.61
C ARG A 46 -5.03 -4.95 19.73
N ALA A 47 -6.05 -5.25 20.53
CA ALA A 47 -6.35 -4.49 21.74
C ALA A 47 -5.13 -4.45 22.68
N GLY A 48 -4.81 -3.26 23.19
CA GLY A 48 -3.68 -3.03 24.08
C GLY A 48 -2.35 -2.70 23.40
N GLN A 49 -2.28 -2.71 22.06
CA GLN A 49 -1.14 -2.15 21.34
C GLN A 49 -1.26 -0.61 21.30
N ASP A 50 -0.16 0.07 21.63
CA ASP A 50 -0.07 1.52 21.61
C ASP A 50 0.44 1.97 20.24
N PRO A 51 -0.34 2.76 19.47
CA PRO A 51 0.10 3.27 18.17
C PRO A 51 1.25 4.29 18.25
N TYR A 52 1.72 4.64 19.46
CA TYR A 52 2.83 5.57 19.65
C TYR A 52 4.10 4.91 20.21
N ASP A 53 4.11 3.58 20.44
CA ASP A 53 5.28 2.89 21.01
C ASP A 53 6.40 2.61 19.99
N GLY A 54 6.21 3.04 18.74
CA GLY A 54 7.17 2.86 17.64
C GLY A 54 7.23 1.43 17.10
N LYS A 55 6.29 0.55 17.49
CA LYS A 55 6.14 -0.81 16.96
C LYS A 55 4.88 -0.91 16.10
N ASP A 56 4.61 0.14 15.33
CA ASP A 56 3.49 0.15 14.42
C ASP A 56 3.52 -1.12 13.55
N PRO A 57 2.38 -1.81 13.43
CA PRO A 57 2.27 -2.94 12.54
C PRO A 57 2.72 -2.53 11.13
N THR A 58 3.36 -3.44 10.40
CA THR A 58 3.83 -3.19 9.04
C THR A 58 2.69 -2.67 8.16
N VAL A 59 2.83 -1.49 7.55
CA VAL A 59 1.77 -0.93 6.67
C VAL A 59 1.66 -1.74 5.38
N GLY A 60 0.44 -2.04 4.96
CA GLY A 60 0.15 -2.79 3.74
C GLY A 60 0.68 -2.12 2.47
N SER A 61 0.98 -2.91 1.46
CA SER A 61 1.56 -2.44 0.18
C SER A 61 0.69 -1.43 -0.55
N ILE A 62 -0.63 -1.64 -0.58
CA ILE A 62 -1.57 -0.72 -1.23
C ILE A 62 -1.78 0.55 -0.40
N GLU A 63 -1.97 0.40 0.91
CA GLU A 63 -2.15 1.50 1.86
C GLU A 63 -0.96 2.49 1.80
N ARG A 64 0.28 1.99 1.92
CA ARG A 64 1.51 2.79 1.87
C ARG A 64 1.82 3.35 0.48
N GLY A 65 1.39 2.65 -0.56
CA GLY A 65 1.74 2.96 -1.94
C GLY A 65 0.70 3.86 -2.61
N PRO A 66 -0.04 3.36 -3.62
CA PRO A 66 -0.91 4.16 -4.47
C PRO A 66 -2.07 4.81 -3.72
N HIS A 67 -2.55 4.22 -2.61
CA HIS A 67 -3.57 4.84 -1.76
C HIS A 67 -3.05 6.18 -1.18
N THR A 68 -1.94 6.12 -0.43
CA THR A 68 -1.33 7.33 0.14
C THR A 68 -0.95 8.35 -0.93
N ALA A 69 -0.38 7.89 -2.06
CA ALA A 69 -0.02 8.77 -3.17
C ALA A 69 -1.23 9.54 -3.72
N MET A 70 -2.38 8.88 -3.90
CA MET A 70 -3.60 9.53 -4.38
C MET A 70 -4.16 10.56 -3.40
N HIS A 71 -4.16 10.26 -2.11
CA HIS A 71 -4.54 11.22 -1.07
C HIS A 71 -3.71 12.51 -1.15
N ILE A 72 -2.38 12.37 -1.23
CA ILE A 72 -1.47 13.51 -1.31
C ILE A 72 -1.61 14.24 -2.66
N TRP A 73 -1.78 13.51 -3.76
CA TRP A 73 -1.86 14.10 -5.10
C TRP A 73 -3.11 14.96 -5.31
N VAL A 74 -4.26 14.54 -4.76
CA VAL A 74 -5.53 15.30 -4.86
C VAL A 74 -5.58 16.48 -3.88
N SER A 75 -4.85 16.40 -2.77
CA SER A 75 -4.88 17.40 -1.71
C SER A 75 -4.64 18.84 -2.16
N ASP A 76 -5.21 19.83 -1.44
CA ASP A 76 -4.88 21.23 -1.68
C ASP A 76 -3.65 21.64 -0.84
N PRO A 77 -2.47 21.86 -1.45
CA PRO A 77 -1.26 22.22 -0.73
C PRO A 77 -1.32 23.61 -0.07
N ARG A 78 -2.35 24.42 -0.35
CA ARG A 78 -2.56 25.75 0.26
C ARG A 78 -3.30 25.66 1.59
N MET A 79 -3.97 24.54 1.86
CA MET A 79 -4.73 24.35 3.09
C MET A 79 -3.79 23.92 4.24
N PRO A 80 -4.05 24.33 5.49
CA PRO A 80 -3.12 24.14 6.62
C PRO A 80 -2.70 22.69 6.85
N ASN A 81 -3.60 21.74 6.59
CA ASN A 81 -3.40 20.31 6.77
C ASN A 81 -3.53 19.54 5.46
N ARG A 82 -3.50 20.23 4.31
CA ARG A 82 -3.73 19.65 2.97
C ARG A 82 -5.15 19.10 2.77
N GLU A 83 -6.14 19.77 3.34
CA GLU A 83 -7.55 19.44 3.17
C GLU A 83 -7.97 19.44 1.69
N ASP A 84 -8.95 18.63 1.27
CA ASP A 84 -9.63 17.61 2.08
C ASP A 84 -8.91 16.25 2.03
N MET A 85 -8.55 15.78 0.83
CA MET A 85 -7.97 14.46 0.61
C MET A 85 -6.60 14.22 1.25
N GLY A 86 -5.83 15.25 1.57
CA GLY A 86 -4.46 15.10 2.10
C GLY A 86 -4.38 14.72 3.58
N ASN A 87 -5.52 14.68 4.29
CA ASN A 87 -5.56 14.31 5.69
C ASN A 87 -6.78 13.45 6.04
N LEU A 88 -6.61 12.44 6.89
CA LEU A 88 -7.66 11.47 7.23
C LEU A 88 -8.89 12.10 7.87
N TYR A 89 -8.73 13.17 8.67
CA TYR A 89 -9.89 13.81 9.32
C TYR A 89 -10.79 14.55 8.33
N SER A 90 -10.24 14.98 7.19
CA SER A 90 -10.94 15.79 6.20
C SER A 90 -11.27 15.05 4.93
N ALA A 91 -10.60 13.93 4.63
CA ALA A 91 -10.71 13.27 3.33
C ALA A 91 -12.15 12.92 2.95
N GLY A 92 -12.98 12.50 3.92
CA GLY A 92 -14.39 12.19 3.68
C GLY A 92 -15.29 13.37 3.28
N TYR A 93 -14.81 14.63 3.39
CA TYR A 93 -15.55 15.80 2.89
C TYR A 93 -15.46 15.96 1.37
N ASP A 94 -14.45 15.36 0.72
CA ASP A 94 -14.36 15.27 -0.73
C ASP A 94 -15.07 14.00 -1.22
N PRO A 95 -16.14 14.08 -2.05
CA PRO A 95 -16.81 12.90 -2.60
C PRO A 95 -15.89 11.94 -3.35
N LEU A 96 -14.76 12.41 -3.89
CA LEU A 96 -13.77 11.57 -4.56
C LEU A 96 -13.17 10.52 -3.61
N PHE A 97 -13.13 10.77 -2.31
CA PHE A 97 -12.69 9.83 -1.28
C PHE A 97 -13.37 8.46 -1.43
N TYR A 98 -14.69 8.46 -1.58
CA TYR A 98 -15.47 7.23 -1.66
C TYR A 98 -15.19 6.47 -2.97
N ALA A 99 -15.04 7.18 -4.09
CA ALA A 99 -14.67 6.57 -5.37
C ALA A 99 -13.23 6.03 -5.37
N HIS A 100 -12.31 6.74 -4.71
CA HIS A 100 -10.95 6.27 -4.48
C HIS A 100 -10.94 4.97 -3.67
N HIS A 101 -11.63 4.96 -2.53
CA HIS A 101 -11.74 3.78 -1.66
C HIS A 101 -12.51 2.62 -2.30
N ALA A 102 -13.48 2.88 -3.19
CA ALA A 102 -14.10 1.83 -3.98
C ALA A 102 -13.06 1.12 -4.88
N ASN A 103 -12.13 1.84 -5.51
CA ASN A 103 -11.08 1.18 -6.27
C ASN A 103 -10.02 0.52 -5.38
N VAL A 104 -9.78 1.00 -4.15
CA VAL A 104 -8.93 0.31 -3.15
C VAL A 104 -9.59 -1.01 -2.71
N ASP A 105 -10.88 -1.00 -2.40
CA ASP A 105 -11.68 -2.19 -2.09
C ASP A 105 -11.67 -3.18 -3.26
N ARG A 106 -11.83 -2.68 -4.49
CA ARG A 106 -11.66 -3.50 -5.71
C ARG A 106 -10.28 -4.15 -5.81
N MET A 107 -9.22 -3.51 -5.33
CA MET A 107 -7.88 -4.13 -5.35
C MET A 107 -7.82 -5.37 -4.47
N TRP A 108 -8.54 -5.42 -3.35
CA TRP A 108 -8.59 -6.63 -2.54
C TRP A 108 -9.15 -7.82 -3.33
N ASN A 109 -10.27 -7.65 -4.03
CA ASN A 109 -10.83 -8.70 -4.88
C ASN A 109 -9.86 -9.13 -6.00
N ILE A 110 -9.25 -8.18 -6.70
CA ILE A 110 -8.24 -8.48 -7.72
C ILE A 110 -7.04 -9.23 -7.14
N TRP A 111 -6.55 -8.83 -5.96
CA TRP A 111 -5.39 -9.47 -5.35
C TRP A 111 -5.65 -10.96 -5.07
N LYS A 112 -6.85 -11.30 -4.58
CA LYS A 112 -7.29 -12.69 -4.42
C LYS A 112 -7.36 -13.42 -5.77
N GLU A 113 -7.92 -12.79 -6.80
CA GLU A 113 -8.05 -13.35 -8.15
C GLU A 113 -6.73 -13.59 -8.88
N LEU A 114 -5.69 -12.78 -8.60
CA LEU A 114 -4.34 -13.02 -9.14
C LEU A 114 -3.81 -14.41 -8.75
N GLY A 115 -4.31 -14.97 -7.65
CA GLY A 115 -3.96 -16.28 -7.14
C GLY A 115 -2.53 -16.35 -6.59
N GLY A 116 -2.20 -17.49 -5.99
CA GLY A 116 -0.92 -17.70 -5.32
C GLY A 116 -1.12 -18.19 -3.89
N ARG A 117 -0.11 -18.87 -3.34
CA ARG A 117 -0.24 -19.53 -2.03
C ARG A 117 -0.51 -18.56 -0.87
N GLY A 118 -0.05 -17.30 -0.96
CA GLY A 118 -0.27 -16.28 0.08
C GLY A 118 -1.47 -15.36 -0.19
N HIS A 119 -2.18 -15.53 -1.30
CA HIS A 119 -3.25 -14.64 -1.73
C HIS A 119 -4.61 -15.08 -1.17
N HIS A 120 -4.75 -14.97 0.15
CA HIS A 120 -5.96 -15.31 0.87
C HIS A 120 -6.20 -14.32 2.01
N ASP A 121 -7.42 -14.29 2.53
CA ASP A 121 -7.76 -13.42 3.67
C ASP A 121 -7.07 -13.91 4.96
N PRO A 122 -6.84 -13.01 5.95
CA PRO A 122 -6.34 -13.42 7.26
C PRO A 122 -7.33 -14.38 7.94
N THR A 123 -6.81 -15.46 8.51
CA THR A 123 -7.61 -16.50 9.19
C THR A 123 -7.58 -16.40 10.70
N GLU A 124 -6.78 -15.48 11.25
CA GLU A 124 -6.59 -15.32 12.69
C GLU A 124 -7.84 -14.74 13.35
N SER A 125 -8.25 -15.30 14.49
CA SER A 125 -9.45 -14.85 15.22
C SER A 125 -9.38 -13.38 15.61
N ASP A 126 -8.21 -12.89 16.01
CA ASP A 126 -8.02 -11.49 16.38
C ASP A 126 -8.36 -10.53 15.23
N TRP A 127 -8.08 -10.93 13.99
CA TRP A 127 -8.48 -10.17 12.81
C TRP A 127 -9.96 -10.41 12.48
N LEU A 128 -10.42 -11.67 12.46
CA LEU A 128 -11.79 -12.02 12.08
C LEU A 128 -12.86 -11.46 13.05
N ASP A 129 -12.53 -11.33 14.33
CA ASP A 129 -13.42 -10.85 15.40
C ASP A 129 -13.26 -9.37 15.72
N ALA A 130 -12.31 -8.68 15.08
CA ALA A 130 -12.26 -7.23 15.11
C ALA A 130 -13.58 -6.68 14.56
N SER A 131 -14.16 -5.71 15.28
CA SER A 131 -15.49 -5.18 14.99
C SER A 131 -15.54 -3.66 15.06
N TYR A 132 -16.45 -3.11 14.26
CA TYR A 132 -16.71 -1.68 14.17
C TYR A 132 -18.22 -1.43 14.27
N VAL A 133 -18.61 -0.18 14.49
CA VAL A 133 -20.02 0.23 14.55
C VAL A 133 -20.27 1.32 13.52
N PHE A 134 -21.26 1.12 12.65
CA PHE A 134 -21.70 2.08 11.65
C PHE A 134 -23.19 2.39 11.84
N TYR A 135 -23.62 3.55 11.33
CA TYR A 135 -25.03 3.81 11.07
C TYR A 135 -25.43 3.17 9.73
N ASP A 136 -26.56 2.48 9.70
CA ASP A 136 -27.19 2.02 8.46
C ASP A 136 -28.11 3.10 7.85
N GLU A 137 -28.73 2.79 6.70
CA GLU A 137 -29.69 3.67 6.03
C GLU A 137 -30.96 3.95 6.85
N ASN A 138 -31.25 3.12 7.85
CA ASN A 138 -32.38 3.22 8.77
C ASN A 138 -31.99 3.95 10.08
N LYS A 139 -30.80 4.54 10.14
CA LYS A 139 -30.24 5.24 11.30
C LYS A 139 -30.06 4.34 12.52
N GLN A 140 -29.88 3.05 12.32
CA GLN A 140 -29.59 2.08 13.38
C GLN A 140 -28.08 1.89 13.54
N LEU A 141 -27.64 1.69 14.77
CA LEU A 141 -26.25 1.32 15.06
C LEU A 141 -26.07 -0.19 14.83
N VAL A 142 -25.22 -0.53 13.87
CA VAL A 142 -24.95 -1.92 13.49
C VAL A 142 -23.49 -2.23 13.79
N ARG A 143 -23.26 -3.28 14.59
CA ARG A 143 -21.92 -3.85 14.78
C ARG A 143 -21.61 -4.80 13.63
N VAL A 144 -20.46 -4.59 12.99
CA VAL A 144 -19.95 -5.44 11.90
C VAL A 144 -18.61 -6.05 12.28
N TYR A 145 -18.24 -7.16 11.66
CA TYR A 145 -17.00 -7.89 11.90
C TYR A 145 -16.26 -8.10 10.57
N ASN A 146 -14.93 -8.12 10.62
CA ASN A 146 -14.08 -8.36 9.43
C ASN A 146 -14.47 -9.65 8.69
N ARG A 147 -14.76 -10.74 9.42
CA ARG A 147 -15.16 -12.02 8.84
C ARG A 147 -16.37 -11.95 7.90
N ASN A 148 -17.22 -10.94 8.04
CA ASN A 148 -18.45 -10.79 7.27
C ASN A 148 -18.27 -9.95 5.99
N CYS A 149 -17.09 -9.37 5.75
CA CYS A 149 -16.81 -8.57 4.55
C CYS A 149 -15.77 -9.20 3.61
N CYS A 150 -15.29 -10.41 3.89
CA CYS A 150 -14.33 -11.10 3.01
C CYS A 150 -14.93 -11.49 1.64
N ASP A 151 -16.26 -11.53 1.51
CA ASP A 151 -16.97 -11.85 0.27
C ASP A 151 -17.99 -10.76 -0.07
N THR A 152 -17.69 -9.95 -1.10
CA THR A 152 -18.55 -8.84 -1.52
C THR A 152 -19.89 -9.31 -2.08
N THR A 153 -19.98 -10.55 -2.58
CA THR A 153 -21.25 -11.11 -3.10
C THR A 153 -22.27 -11.33 -1.99
N LEU A 154 -21.82 -11.72 -0.79
CA LEU A 154 -22.67 -11.81 0.41
C LEU A 154 -23.11 -10.44 0.93
N MET A 155 -22.35 -9.39 0.59
CA MET A 155 -22.71 -7.99 0.86
C MET A 155 -23.62 -7.39 -0.22
N GLY A 156 -23.90 -8.12 -1.29
CA GLY A 156 -24.82 -7.69 -2.35
C GLY A 156 -24.20 -6.78 -3.42
N TYR A 157 -22.87 -6.75 -3.57
CA TYR A 157 -22.22 -5.97 -4.62
C TYR A 157 -21.00 -6.65 -5.25
N GLU A 158 -20.71 -6.26 -6.48
CA GLU A 158 -19.52 -6.68 -7.24
C GLU A 158 -19.02 -5.53 -8.11
N TYR A 159 -17.77 -5.62 -8.55
CA TYR A 159 -17.19 -4.67 -9.50
C TYR A 159 -17.32 -5.17 -10.93
N GLU A 160 -17.55 -4.26 -11.86
CA GLU A 160 -17.50 -4.58 -13.28
C GLU A 160 -16.12 -5.14 -13.68
N THR A 161 -16.13 -6.29 -14.35
CA THR A 161 -14.91 -6.90 -14.88
C THR A 161 -14.26 -5.98 -15.90
N SER A 162 -13.01 -5.61 -15.63
CA SER A 162 -12.23 -4.76 -16.54
C SER A 162 -10.81 -5.29 -16.71
N ARG A 163 -10.17 -4.88 -17.81
CA ARG A 163 -8.79 -5.28 -18.10
C ARG A 163 -7.86 -4.78 -16.99
N ILE A 164 -6.87 -5.59 -16.66
CA ILE A 164 -5.85 -5.29 -15.65
C ILE A 164 -4.50 -5.12 -16.37
N PRO A 165 -4.26 -3.97 -17.05
CA PRO A 165 -3.07 -3.80 -17.90
C PRO A 165 -1.76 -3.81 -17.11
N TRP A 166 -1.79 -3.40 -15.85
CA TRP A 166 -0.61 -3.39 -14.98
C TRP A 166 -0.14 -4.79 -14.57
N SER A 167 -0.95 -5.84 -14.73
CA SER A 167 -0.56 -7.23 -14.36
C SER A 167 0.67 -7.75 -15.13
N ARG A 168 1.00 -7.13 -16.27
CA ARG A 168 2.17 -7.48 -17.09
C ARG A 168 3.26 -6.40 -17.08
N ALA A 169 3.10 -5.36 -16.27
CA ALA A 169 4.01 -4.22 -16.22
C ALA A 169 5.18 -4.42 -15.26
N ARG A 170 5.82 -5.59 -15.31
CA ARG A 170 6.99 -5.88 -14.47
C ARG A 170 8.14 -4.92 -14.83
N PRO A 171 8.76 -4.23 -13.87
CA PRO A 171 9.91 -3.37 -14.15
C PRO A 171 11.06 -4.14 -14.80
N VAL A 172 11.67 -3.54 -15.82
CA VAL A 172 12.82 -4.14 -16.53
C VAL A 172 14.06 -4.05 -15.65
N PRO A 173 14.77 -5.16 -15.37
CA PRO A 173 16.01 -5.12 -14.61
C PRO A 173 17.07 -4.25 -15.30
N ARG A 174 17.69 -3.32 -14.54
CA ARG A 174 18.72 -2.40 -15.03
C ARG A 174 19.96 -3.10 -15.59
N THR A 175 20.34 -4.25 -15.03
CA THR A 175 21.55 -4.99 -15.42
C THR A 175 21.24 -6.48 -15.55
N LYS A 176 21.60 -7.10 -16.69
CA LYS A 176 21.49 -8.56 -16.87
C LYS A 176 22.58 -9.34 -16.12
N ASN A 177 23.72 -8.70 -15.84
CA ASN A 177 24.85 -9.28 -15.10
C ASN A 177 25.10 -8.52 -13.78
N PRO A 178 24.77 -9.10 -12.61
CA PRO A 178 24.96 -8.43 -11.30
C PRO A 178 26.42 -8.22 -10.89
N ARG A 179 27.38 -8.87 -11.57
CA ARG A 179 28.81 -8.89 -11.19
C ARG A 179 29.54 -7.57 -11.49
N ASP A 180 29.04 -6.75 -12.40
CA ASP A 180 29.66 -5.46 -12.78
C ASP A 180 29.41 -4.31 -11.78
N LEU A 181 28.60 -4.54 -10.73
CA LEU A 181 28.32 -3.54 -9.69
C LEU A 181 29.30 -3.59 -8.51
N THR A 182 30.21 -4.56 -8.50
CA THR A 182 31.10 -4.90 -7.38
C THR A 182 32.04 -3.76 -6.98
N THR A 183 32.49 -2.91 -7.90
CA THR A 183 33.36 -1.76 -7.60
C THR A 183 32.65 -0.68 -6.77
N SER A 184 31.36 -0.45 -7.01
CA SER A 184 30.57 0.57 -6.28
C SER A 184 30.17 0.15 -4.86
N MET A 185 30.22 -1.16 -4.57
CA MET A 185 29.81 -1.74 -3.28
C MET A 185 30.96 -1.89 -2.29
N GLN A 186 32.22 -1.81 -2.73
CA GLN A 186 33.39 -1.98 -1.87
C GLN A 186 33.53 -0.88 -0.80
N GLN A 187 32.98 0.32 -1.06
CA GLN A 187 33.04 1.46 -0.15
C GLN A 187 31.85 1.55 0.82
N ILE A 188 30.90 0.60 0.76
CA ILE A 188 29.68 0.63 1.57
C ILE A 188 29.86 -0.26 2.81
N GLU A 189 29.57 0.28 3.99
CA GLU A 189 29.65 -0.48 5.24
C GLU A 189 28.57 -1.55 5.35
N ARG A 190 28.89 -2.64 6.06
CA ARG A 190 27.93 -3.72 6.34
C ARG A 190 27.09 -3.39 7.57
N VAL A 191 25.86 -3.91 7.61
CA VAL A 191 24.90 -3.66 8.68
C VAL A 191 25.47 -3.97 10.08
N GLU A 192 26.34 -4.97 10.20
CA GLU A 192 26.93 -5.37 11.49
C GLU A 192 27.95 -4.36 12.03
N LYS A 193 28.41 -3.41 11.19
CA LYS A 193 29.37 -2.36 11.57
C LYS A 193 28.72 -1.00 11.85
N ILE A 194 27.43 -0.86 11.54
CA ILE A 194 26.71 0.40 11.69
C ILE A 194 26.05 0.44 13.07
N ASN A 195 26.18 1.58 13.76
CA ASN A 195 25.48 1.82 15.02
C ASN A 195 24.07 2.34 14.76
N PHE A 196 23.05 1.56 15.11
CA PHE A 196 21.63 1.93 14.96
C PHE A 196 21.07 2.54 16.25
N PRO A 197 20.05 3.42 16.18
CA PRO A 197 19.35 3.89 14.98
C PRO A 197 20.17 4.92 14.17
N VAL A 198 19.97 4.93 12.85
CA VAL A 198 20.59 5.90 11.93
C VAL A 198 19.56 6.94 11.52
N LYS A 199 19.93 8.22 11.62
CA LYS A 199 19.09 9.34 11.15
C LYS A 199 19.09 9.39 9.61
N LEU A 200 17.91 9.54 9.02
CA LEU A 200 17.71 9.60 7.55
C LEU A 200 17.58 11.06 7.05
N ASP A 201 18.55 11.91 7.35
CA ASP A 201 18.64 13.28 6.82
C ASP A 201 19.48 13.39 5.54
N GLN A 202 20.06 12.27 5.09
CA GLN A 202 20.82 12.14 3.85
C GLN A 202 20.69 10.72 3.29
N ILE A 203 21.23 10.50 2.09
CA ILE A 203 21.27 9.17 1.48
C ILE A 203 22.18 8.25 2.31
N VAL A 204 21.59 7.24 2.94
CA VAL A 204 22.31 6.18 3.66
C VAL A 204 22.40 4.95 2.77
N LYS A 205 23.59 4.32 2.72
CA LYS A 205 23.83 3.05 2.02
C LYS A 205 24.40 2.05 3.01
N VAL A 206 23.85 0.84 3.02
CA VAL A 206 24.28 -0.26 3.89
C VAL A 206 24.24 -1.58 3.12
N LEU A 207 25.23 -2.44 3.35
CA LEU A 207 25.21 -3.82 2.86
C LEU A 207 24.48 -4.72 3.86
N VAL A 208 23.37 -5.32 3.41
CA VAL A 208 22.57 -6.27 4.19
C VAL A 208 22.83 -7.69 3.68
N LYS A 209 23.20 -8.60 4.60
CA LYS A 209 23.44 -10.00 4.28
C LYS A 209 22.11 -10.67 3.90
N ARG A 210 22.08 -11.31 2.72
CA ARG A 210 20.93 -12.15 2.32
C ARG A 210 20.86 -13.39 3.21
N PRO A 211 19.68 -13.79 3.70
CA PRO A 211 19.51 -15.09 4.35
C PRO A 211 19.78 -16.20 3.32
N THR A 212 20.38 -17.30 3.77
CA THR A 212 20.50 -18.52 2.96
C THR A 212 19.12 -19.14 2.80
N THR A 213 18.68 -19.29 1.56
CA THR A 213 17.54 -20.14 1.18
C THR A 213 17.91 -21.61 1.23
#